data_AF-W2WRZ9-F1
#
_entry.id   AF-W2WRZ9-F1
#
_cell.length_a   1.000
_cell.length_b   1.000
_cell.length_c   1.000
_cell.angle_alpha   90.00
_cell.angle_beta   90.00
_cell.angle_gamma   90.00
#
_symmetry.space_group_name_H-M   'P 1'
#
loop_
_entity.id
_entity.type
_entity.pdbx_description
1 polymer ?
#
loop_
_entity_poly.entity_id
_entity_poly.type
_entity_poly.pdbx_seq_one_letter_code
_entity_poly.pdbx_strand_id
1 'polypeptide(L)'
;INAVQDTDDTNDYNTLASEGENDDGVSNGDVSDLGESSEEEINEDTGEEDAEDALFDETLVNAVGGIANIASGTINADILKDTATTGWSKPVSYSPLPYLDQPYEVRPDDALRDEYPGLYEGEYGPSARAIEAASTVSGSLFYFLQPRSVRQTSAKRKKEPRFKKKTHAEIKASLLETPDITPSELCVFVGILIARAISPNKEKLEHHWKTTDEGAVPRGRFGLFMTRNRFMHISRNLHFSSNADPRAATDRAWKLRPVVDELQARFKAGYVAPPIMAFDEAMLPSRSSFNRMRVYMKDKPHKWGTKLFMLCCLGYCLLFEVYCGKKDTDGSASRDTKSGPAAVIRNVKDVFGENGSAEKRLIVTYRFYTSPSLAIIGTVMTNRRGFCKGIIVKKKKRPTDVPHGTYTVAKSKFVPSIKAVCWWDNRPVHLLCAGGSVEQDRVVRREKSGEQAEVACPKVLKDYQTFMGGVDVHDQLRLQRYSLQLFLKYKKYYKTLFLGFLDLAI
;
A
#
# COMPACT_ATOMS: atom_id res chain seq x y z
N ILE A 1 -25.62 13.86 22.49
CA ILE A 1 -26.11 14.53 23.72
C ILE A 1 -25.02 14.50 24.80
N ASN A 2 -23.89 15.11 24.45
CA ASN A 2 -23.29 16.11 25.33
C ASN A 2 -23.76 17.45 24.73
N ALA A 3 -23.74 18.54 25.50
CA ALA A 3 -24.05 19.86 24.95
C ALA A 3 -22.94 20.33 24.00
N VAL A 4 -23.27 21.26 23.10
CA VAL A 4 -22.29 22.20 22.54
C VAL A 4 -22.10 23.30 23.59
N GLN A 5 -20.88 23.84 23.70
CA GLN A 5 -20.65 25.13 24.35
C GLN A 5 -20.29 26.11 23.24
N ASP A 6 -20.94 27.27 23.22
CA ASP A 6 -20.88 28.21 22.11
C ASP A 6 -19.61 29.08 22.16
N THR A 7 -18.44 28.47 21.93
CA THR A 7 -17.14 29.14 21.79
C THR A 7 -16.22 28.44 20.77
N ASP A 8 -16.70 28.24 19.54
CA ASP A 8 -15.84 27.99 18.36
C ASP A 8 -15.89 29.26 17.49
N ASP A 9 -14.75 29.96 17.31
CA ASP A 9 -14.68 31.12 16.42
C ASP A 9 -14.65 30.63 14.95
N THR A 10 -15.55 31.17 14.13
CA THR A 10 -15.68 30.81 12.72
C THR A 10 -14.49 31.23 11.83
N ASN A 11 -13.53 32.00 12.34
CA ASN A 11 -12.34 32.42 11.59
C ASN A 11 -11.26 31.34 11.43
N ASP A 12 -11.28 30.26 12.21
CA ASP A 12 -10.26 29.18 12.19
C ASP A 12 -10.29 28.29 10.91
N TYR A 13 -11.08 28.67 9.90
CA TYR A 13 -11.32 27.93 8.66
C TYR A 13 -11.01 28.74 7.37
N ASN A 14 -9.93 29.51 7.36
CA ASN A 14 -9.20 29.94 6.15
C ASN A 14 -7.71 30.12 6.53
N THR A 15 -6.69 29.86 5.70
CA THR A 15 -6.67 29.60 4.24
C THR A 15 -5.53 28.63 3.89
N LEU A 16 -5.72 27.76 2.89
CA LEU A 16 -4.61 27.19 2.12
C LEU A 16 -4.85 27.46 0.64
N ALA A 17 -4.47 28.67 0.22
CA ALA A 17 -4.54 29.09 -1.16
C ALA A 17 -3.48 28.38 -2.01
N SER A 18 -3.76 28.25 -3.31
CA SER A 18 -2.80 27.78 -4.30
C SER A 18 -1.96 28.95 -4.77
N GLU A 19 -0.67 28.98 -4.44
CA GLU A 19 0.24 29.96 -5.03
C GLU A 19 0.50 29.66 -6.51
N GLY A 20 0.06 30.60 -7.34
CA GLY A 20 0.73 30.97 -8.58
C GLY A 20 0.95 32.49 -8.55
N GLU A 21 2.12 32.91 -9.00
CA GLU A 21 2.54 34.24 -9.46
C GLU A 21 1.37 35.17 -9.88
N ASN A 22 1.26 36.46 -9.53
CA ASN A 22 2.07 37.45 -8.74
C ASN A 22 1.06 38.41 -8.00
N ASP A 23 1.39 39.40 -7.16
CA ASP A 23 2.27 40.57 -7.38
C ASP A 23 2.26 41.53 -6.16
N ASP A 24 3.19 42.51 -6.12
CA ASP A 24 3.28 43.75 -5.32
C ASP A 24 2.88 43.79 -3.81
N GLY A 25 3.82 44.23 -2.94
CA GLY A 25 3.53 44.65 -1.55
C GLY A 25 4.73 44.79 -0.60
N VAL A 26 5.39 45.96 -0.58
CA VAL A 26 6.55 46.25 0.29
C VAL A 26 6.15 46.60 1.73
N SER A 27 6.88 46.10 2.74
CA SER A 27 7.00 46.73 4.07
C SER A 27 8.37 46.46 4.71
N ASN A 28 8.88 47.44 5.46
CA ASN A 28 10.15 47.39 6.21
C ASN A 28 9.91 47.20 7.73
N GLY A 29 11.00 47.05 8.52
CA GLY A 29 11.03 47.14 9.98
C GLY A 29 11.02 45.75 10.66
N ASP A 30 12.16 45.21 11.07
CA ASP A 30 12.97 45.54 12.27
C ASP A 30 12.33 45.01 13.57
N VAL A 31 12.80 43.86 14.09
CA VAL A 31 13.97 43.67 15.00
C VAL A 31 13.58 43.82 16.48
N SER A 32 13.65 42.68 17.18
CA SER A 32 14.03 42.55 18.60
C SER A 32 14.72 41.20 18.77
N ASP A 33 15.85 41.20 19.46
CA ASP A 33 16.68 40.01 19.78
C ASP A 33 16.64 39.73 21.30
N LEU A 34 17.52 38.86 21.78
CA LEU A 34 17.82 38.48 23.18
C LEU A 34 16.92 37.37 23.77
N GLY A 35 17.47 36.25 24.24
CA GLY A 35 18.86 35.78 24.14
C GLY A 35 19.18 34.60 25.07
N GLU A 36 20.33 33.96 24.82
CA GLU A 36 21.20 33.20 25.77
C GLU A 36 20.62 32.07 26.66
N SER A 37 21.40 31.11 27.16
CA SER A 37 22.59 30.36 26.68
C SER A 37 22.85 29.20 27.66
N SER A 38 23.38 28.06 27.21
CA SER A 38 24.21 27.14 28.04
C SER A 38 24.78 25.96 27.22
N GLU A 39 26.10 25.88 27.15
CA GLU A 39 26.90 24.64 27.08
C GLU A 39 26.64 23.75 28.33
N GLU A 40 27.09 22.49 28.50
CA GLU A 40 27.94 21.51 27.78
C GLU A 40 27.45 20.08 28.24
N GLU A 41 28.01 18.88 28.02
CA GLU A 41 29.38 18.36 27.85
C GLU A 41 29.41 17.12 26.90
N ILE A 42 30.62 16.63 26.62
CA ILE A 42 30.95 15.46 25.77
C ILE A 42 31.05 14.16 26.60
N ASN A 43 30.87 12.99 25.97
CA ASN A 43 31.58 11.75 26.33
C ASN A 43 31.80 10.89 25.08
N GLU A 44 32.92 10.16 25.03
CA GLU A 44 33.43 9.47 23.83
C GLU A 44 33.42 7.93 23.94
N ASP A 45 33.51 7.31 22.76
CA ASP A 45 34.11 5.99 22.45
C ASP A 45 33.55 4.69 23.07
N THR A 46 33.23 3.71 22.20
CA THR A 46 33.94 2.41 22.10
C THR A 46 33.24 1.46 21.11
N GLY A 47 34.02 0.82 20.23
CA GLY A 47 33.62 -0.42 19.54
C GLY A 47 33.32 -0.32 18.04
N GLU A 48 34.36 -0.22 17.21
CA GLU A 48 34.30 -0.64 15.81
C GLU A 48 34.45 -2.18 15.73
N GLU A 49 33.40 -2.88 15.30
CA GLU A 49 33.49 -4.24 14.72
C GLU A 49 32.61 -4.29 13.46
N ASP A 50 33.09 -4.95 12.41
CA ASP A 50 32.60 -4.75 11.04
C ASP A 50 31.14 -5.17 10.80
N ALA A 51 30.30 -4.19 10.43
CA ALA A 51 28.92 -4.40 10.00
C ALA A 51 28.82 -4.46 8.47
N GLU A 52 28.90 -5.66 7.89
CA GLU A 52 28.72 -5.88 6.44
C GLU A 52 27.34 -5.36 5.97
N ASP A 53 27.35 -4.44 5.00
CA ASP A 53 26.23 -3.53 4.74
C ASP A 53 25.17 -4.10 3.77
N ALA A 54 23.94 -3.60 3.85
CA ALA A 54 22.80 -4.20 3.14
C ALA A 54 22.74 -3.82 1.65
N LEU A 55 22.36 -4.77 0.78
CA LEU A 55 22.47 -4.66 -0.69
C LEU A 55 21.61 -3.57 -1.37
N PHE A 56 22.08 -2.34 -1.26
CA PHE A 56 22.10 -1.38 -2.35
C PHE A 56 23.53 -1.35 -2.94
N ASP A 57 23.77 -0.63 -4.04
CA ASP A 57 25.14 -0.48 -4.56
C ASP A 57 25.95 0.40 -3.61
N GLU A 58 26.94 -0.16 -2.90
CA GLU A 58 27.73 0.55 -1.87
C GLU A 58 28.33 1.86 -2.37
N THR A 59 28.79 1.90 -3.62
CA THR A 59 29.39 3.12 -4.18
C THR A 59 28.36 4.24 -4.28
N LEU A 60 27.11 3.91 -4.58
CA LEU A 60 25.99 4.83 -4.61
C LEU A 60 25.47 5.15 -3.20
N VAL A 61 25.40 4.16 -2.32
CA VAL A 61 24.99 4.30 -0.91
C VAL A 61 25.89 5.31 -0.21
N ASN A 62 27.20 5.10 -0.28
CA ASN A 62 28.20 5.92 0.39
C ASN A 62 28.26 7.31 -0.26
N ALA A 63 28.12 7.41 -1.58
CA ALA A 63 27.96 8.69 -2.27
C ALA A 63 26.67 9.47 -1.89
N VAL A 64 25.62 8.82 -1.37
CA VAL A 64 24.42 9.50 -0.84
C VAL A 64 24.33 9.54 0.69
N GLY A 65 25.37 9.09 1.40
CA GLY A 65 25.51 9.19 2.85
C GLY A 65 24.93 8.02 3.66
N GLY A 66 24.79 6.83 3.09
CA GLY A 66 24.40 5.61 3.81
C GLY A 66 22.91 5.26 3.79
N ILE A 67 22.58 3.99 3.99
CA ILE A 67 21.20 3.46 3.97
C ILE A 67 20.32 4.14 5.02
N ALA A 68 20.89 4.43 6.19
CA ALA A 68 20.24 5.18 7.27
C ALA A 68 19.75 6.56 6.80
N ASN A 69 20.53 7.27 5.96
CA ASN A 69 20.15 8.57 5.43
C ASN A 69 19.17 8.50 4.25
N ILE A 70 19.19 7.42 3.46
CA ILE A 70 18.13 7.16 2.46
C ILE A 70 16.80 6.85 3.18
N ALA A 71 16.83 6.04 4.25
CA ALA A 71 15.66 5.65 5.04
C ALA A 71 15.09 6.81 5.88
N SER A 72 15.95 7.65 6.47
CA SER A 72 15.53 8.88 7.14
C SER A 72 15.08 9.97 6.15
N GLY A 73 15.49 9.88 4.88
CA GLY A 73 15.23 10.87 3.83
C GLY A 73 16.18 12.07 3.86
N THR A 74 17.23 12.02 4.68
CA THR A 74 18.25 13.08 4.85
C THR A 74 19.41 12.87 3.87
N ILE A 75 19.13 12.90 2.57
CA ILE A 75 20.16 12.78 1.52
C ILE A 75 20.71 14.17 1.17
N ASN A 76 22.04 14.28 1.06
CA ASN A 76 22.71 15.52 0.63
C ASN A 76 22.11 16.05 -0.69
N ALA A 77 21.64 17.29 -0.66
CA ALA A 77 20.88 17.88 -1.75
C ALA A 77 21.72 18.13 -3.01
N ASP A 78 23.01 18.42 -2.85
CA ASP A 78 23.89 18.98 -3.88
C ASP A 78 24.58 17.88 -4.68
N ILE A 79 25.02 16.80 -4.04
CA ILE A 79 25.49 15.58 -4.73
C ILE A 79 24.42 15.08 -5.72
N LEU A 80 23.13 15.15 -5.34
CA LEU A 80 22.02 14.81 -6.23
C LEU A 80 21.71 15.89 -7.30
N LYS A 81 22.09 17.16 -7.12
CA LYS A 81 21.97 18.19 -8.19
C LYS A 81 22.99 17.94 -9.31
N ASP A 82 24.21 17.56 -8.92
CA ASP A 82 25.34 17.33 -9.82
C ASP A 82 25.26 15.96 -10.49
N THR A 83 24.85 14.92 -9.75
CA THR A 83 24.53 13.61 -10.33
C THR A 83 23.51 13.74 -11.47
N ALA A 84 22.56 14.67 -11.37
CA ALA A 84 21.55 14.92 -12.41
C ALA A 84 22.09 15.59 -13.70
N THR A 85 23.27 16.21 -13.67
CA THR A 85 23.93 16.86 -14.83
C THR A 85 25.16 16.09 -15.32
N THR A 86 26.08 15.74 -14.42
CA THR A 86 27.38 15.13 -14.76
C THR A 86 27.36 13.61 -14.65
N GLY A 87 26.55 13.04 -13.75
CA GLY A 87 26.53 11.62 -13.38
C GLY A 87 25.99 10.64 -14.43
N TRP A 88 25.59 11.11 -15.61
CA TRP A 88 24.98 10.29 -16.67
C TRP A 88 25.79 10.29 -17.96
N SER A 89 25.71 9.19 -18.73
CA SER A 89 26.23 9.11 -20.09
C SER A 89 25.53 10.12 -21.01
N LYS A 90 26.14 10.42 -22.16
CA LYS A 90 25.41 11.07 -23.26
C LYS A 90 24.19 10.20 -23.60
N PRO A 91 22.97 10.76 -23.75
CA PRO A 91 21.80 9.98 -24.12
C PRO A 91 21.92 9.40 -25.53
N VAL A 92 21.49 8.15 -25.71
CA VAL A 92 21.45 7.44 -27.00
C VAL A 92 20.00 7.14 -27.34
N SER A 93 19.58 7.41 -28.58
CA SER A 93 18.20 7.20 -29.05
C SER A 93 18.11 6.02 -30.02
N TYR A 94 17.04 5.25 -29.88
CA TYR A 94 16.72 4.04 -30.63
C TYR A 94 15.36 4.23 -31.30
N SER A 95 15.32 4.08 -32.63
CA SER A 95 14.09 4.11 -33.42
C SER A 95 13.59 2.68 -33.67
N PRO A 96 12.26 2.47 -33.80
CA PRO A 96 11.67 1.17 -34.13
C PRO A 96 12.35 0.50 -35.34
N LEU A 97 13.00 -0.65 -35.09
CA LEU A 97 13.62 -1.45 -36.14
C LEU A 97 12.56 -2.17 -37.01
N PRO A 98 12.68 -2.21 -38.35
CA PRO A 98 11.63 -2.72 -39.24
C PRO A 98 11.22 -4.19 -39.06
N TYR A 99 12.07 -5.04 -38.46
CA TYR A 99 11.72 -6.45 -38.24
C TYR A 99 10.60 -6.65 -37.21
N LEU A 100 10.13 -5.61 -36.52
CA LEU A 100 8.93 -5.70 -35.68
C LEU A 100 7.66 -6.04 -36.48
N ASP A 101 7.65 -5.81 -37.80
CA ASP A 101 6.56 -6.24 -38.69
C ASP A 101 6.53 -7.77 -38.91
N GLN A 102 7.54 -8.50 -38.41
CA GLN A 102 7.61 -9.97 -38.42
C GLN A 102 6.96 -10.56 -37.14
N PRO A 103 6.58 -11.85 -37.14
CA PRO A 103 5.99 -12.52 -35.97
C PRO A 103 6.83 -12.35 -34.69
N TYR A 104 6.14 -12.27 -33.54
CA TYR A 104 6.80 -12.14 -32.25
C TYR A 104 7.48 -13.45 -31.82
N GLU A 105 8.80 -13.42 -31.71
CA GLU A 105 9.59 -14.48 -31.06
C GLU A 105 9.42 -14.41 -29.54
N VAL A 106 9.09 -15.54 -28.91
CA VAL A 106 8.86 -15.61 -27.47
C VAL A 106 10.20 -15.55 -26.73
N ARG A 107 10.38 -14.51 -25.89
CA ARG A 107 11.51 -14.40 -24.96
C ARG A 107 11.61 -15.67 -24.10
N PRO A 108 12.80 -16.30 -23.98
CA PRO A 108 13.02 -17.44 -23.08
C PRO A 108 12.72 -17.12 -21.60
N ASP A 109 12.25 -18.12 -20.85
CA ASP A 109 11.88 -17.97 -19.43
C ASP A 109 13.08 -17.64 -18.51
N ASP A 110 14.27 -18.10 -18.88
CA ASP A 110 15.54 -17.86 -18.19
C ASP A 110 16.16 -16.49 -18.52
N ALA A 111 15.77 -15.83 -19.62
CA ALA A 111 16.30 -14.54 -20.06
C ALA A 111 16.00 -13.35 -19.12
N LEU A 112 15.36 -13.57 -17.97
CA LEU A 112 15.33 -12.61 -16.86
C LEU A 112 16.61 -12.67 -16.00
N ARG A 113 17.31 -13.80 -15.95
CA ARG A 113 18.56 -13.98 -15.17
C ARG A 113 19.71 -13.18 -15.78
N ASP A 114 19.90 -13.30 -17.09
CA ASP A 114 20.92 -12.56 -17.85
C ASP A 114 20.72 -11.04 -17.78
N GLU A 115 19.45 -10.60 -17.79
CA GLU A 115 19.09 -9.18 -17.78
C GLU A 115 19.11 -8.57 -16.38
N TYR A 116 19.04 -9.39 -15.32
CA TYR A 116 19.16 -8.98 -13.92
C TYR A 116 20.20 -9.83 -13.16
N PRO A 117 21.52 -9.70 -13.44
CA PRO A 117 22.54 -10.56 -12.85
C PRO A 117 22.57 -10.51 -11.31
N GLY A 118 22.44 -11.69 -10.70
CA GLY A 118 22.37 -11.87 -9.23
C GLY A 118 20.97 -11.66 -8.63
N LEU A 119 19.91 -11.66 -9.46
CA LEU A 119 18.52 -11.79 -9.01
C LEU A 119 18.30 -13.12 -8.28
N TYR A 120 17.47 -13.12 -7.24
CA TYR A 120 17.19 -14.29 -6.39
C TYR A 120 16.75 -15.55 -7.18
N GLU A 121 17.49 -16.65 -7.02
CA GLU A 121 17.23 -17.93 -7.71
C GLU A 121 16.66 -19.03 -6.78
N GLY A 122 16.54 -18.77 -5.48
CA GLY A 122 16.02 -19.74 -4.51
C GLY A 122 14.51 -20.00 -4.62
N GLU A 123 14.04 -21.04 -3.94
CA GLU A 123 12.62 -21.43 -3.97
C GLU A 123 11.69 -20.33 -3.43
N TYR A 124 10.63 -20.03 -4.19
CA TYR A 124 9.58 -19.10 -3.80
C TYR A 124 8.20 -19.67 -4.10
N GLY A 125 7.17 -19.17 -3.42
CA GLY A 125 5.80 -19.67 -3.55
C GLY A 125 5.10 -19.82 -2.19
N PRO A 126 3.88 -20.39 -2.17
CA PRO A 126 3.19 -20.70 -0.93
C PRO A 126 4.03 -21.62 -0.04
N SER A 127 4.13 -21.31 1.26
CA SER A 127 4.92 -22.14 2.18
C SER A 127 4.29 -23.53 2.34
N ALA A 128 5.07 -24.56 2.68
CA ALA A 128 4.58 -25.93 2.78
C ALA A 128 3.34 -26.07 3.68
N ARG A 129 3.23 -25.25 4.74
CA ARG A 129 2.06 -25.19 5.64
C ARG A 129 0.84 -24.51 5.04
N ALA A 130 1.03 -23.54 4.13
CA ALA A 130 -0.05 -22.95 3.35
C ALA A 130 -0.57 -23.94 2.29
N ILE A 131 0.33 -24.72 1.66
CA ILE A 131 -0.04 -25.81 0.74
C ILE A 131 -0.81 -26.91 1.48
N GLU A 132 -0.31 -27.38 2.63
CA GLU A 132 -0.98 -28.33 3.52
C GLU A 132 -2.40 -27.85 3.89
N ALA A 133 -2.54 -26.60 4.30
CA ALA A 133 -3.83 -26.01 4.63
C ALA A 133 -4.76 -25.87 3.40
N ALA A 134 -4.21 -25.57 2.22
CA ALA A 134 -4.95 -25.45 0.96
C ALA A 134 -5.54 -26.77 0.44
N SER A 135 -5.22 -27.92 1.06
CA SER A 135 -5.92 -29.20 0.86
C SER A 135 -7.44 -29.11 1.05
N THR A 136 -7.93 -28.11 1.81
CA THR A 136 -9.35 -27.75 1.85
C THR A 136 -9.56 -26.24 1.78
N VAL A 137 -10.67 -25.79 1.19
CA VAL A 137 -11.06 -24.36 1.14
C VAL A 137 -11.14 -23.76 2.56
N SER A 138 -11.65 -24.52 3.52
CA SER A 138 -11.70 -24.15 4.94
C SER A 138 -10.31 -24.06 5.58
N GLY A 139 -9.39 -24.96 5.22
CA GLY A 139 -8.02 -24.96 5.74
C GLY A 139 -7.25 -23.73 5.27
N SER A 140 -7.31 -23.41 3.97
CA SER A 140 -6.76 -22.16 3.42
C SER A 140 -7.32 -20.93 4.15
N LEU A 141 -8.65 -20.85 4.27
CA LEU A 141 -9.32 -19.74 4.96
C LEU A 141 -8.85 -19.59 6.41
N PHE A 142 -8.79 -20.69 7.19
CA PHE A 142 -8.37 -20.65 8.59
C PHE A 142 -6.85 -20.55 8.79
N TYR A 143 -6.03 -20.80 7.76
CA TYR A 143 -4.60 -20.49 7.78
C TYR A 143 -4.38 -18.98 7.86
N PHE A 144 -5.03 -18.22 6.96
CA PHE A 144 -4.91 -16.77 6.91
C PHE A 144 -5.80 -16.04 7.93
N LEU A 145 -6.97 -16.60 8.28
CA LEU A 145 -7.91 -16.05 9.24
C LEU A 145 -8.02 -16.89 10.53
N GLN A 146 -6.97 -16.87 11.37
CA GLN A 146 -7.02 -17.54 12.66
C GLN A 146 -8.02 -16.86 13.62
N PRO A 147 -9.00 -17.60 14.20
CA PRO A 147 -10.00 -17.04 15.12
C PRO A 147 -9.42 -16.41 16.41
N ARG A 148 -8.16 -16.75 16.76
CA ARG A 148 -7.45 -16.22 17.94
C ARG A 148 -7.23 -14.70 17.91
N SER A 149 -7.25 -14.08 16.72
CA SER A 149 -7.17 -12.63 16.54
C SER A 149 -8.39 -11.87 17.06
N VAL A 150 -9.56 -12.52 17.12
CA VAL A 150 -10.83 -11.91 17.56
C VAL A 150 -10.96 -11.97 19.08
N ARG A 151 -10.08 -11.25 19.78
CA ARG A 151 -10.09 -11.16 21.25
C ARG A 151 -11.36 -10.47 21.77
N GLN A 152 -12.02 -11.11 22.74
CA GLN A 152 -13.27 -10.61 23.31
C GLN A 152 -13.02 -9.47 24.30
N THR A 153 -13.70 -8.33 24.11
CA THR A 153 -13.71 -7.21 25.06
C THR A 153 -15.11 -6.58 25.17
N SER A 154 -15.82 -6.92 26.24
CA SER A 154 -17.21 -6.50 26.47
C SER A 154 -17.34 -5.05 26.98
N ALA A 155 -17.55 -4.08 26.08
CA ALA A 155 -17.70 -2.65 26.40
C ALA A 155 -19.01 -2.01 25.87
N LYS A 156 -19.65 -1.16 26.69
CA LYS A 156 -21.10 -0.78 26.61
C LYS A 156 -21.46 0.45 25.76
N ARG A 157 -22.73 0.49 25.30
CA ARG A 157 -23.55 1.69 24.90
C ARG A 157 -23.03 2.50 23.68
N LYS A 158 -23.70 3.49 23.05
CA LYS A 158 -25.08 4.12 23.00
C LYS A 158 -25.57 3.97 21.52
N LYS A 159 -26.82 4.12 21.03
CA LYS A 159 -28.25 4.09 21.47
C LYS A 159 -29.12 4.14 20.16
N GLU A 160 -30.28 3.49 20.06
CA GLU A 160 -31.29 3.71 18.97
C GLU A 160 -32.73 3.98 19.51
N PRO A 161 -33.66 4.54 18.71
CA PRO A 161 -34.99 4.99 19.17
C PRO A 161 -36.11 3.94 19.01
N ARG A 162 -37.21 4.10 19.78
CA ARG A 162 -38.40 3.22 19.90
C ARG A 162 -38.23 1.94 20.76
N PHE A 163 -37.80 2.09 22.01
CA PHE A 163 -37.78 0.99 23.00
C PHE A 163 -38.13 1.49 24.42
N LYS A 164 -38.91 0.73 25.20
CA LYS A 164 -39.21 1.06 26.62
C LYS A 164 -37.91 1.01 27.44
N LYS A 165 -37.68 1.98 28.34
CA LYS A 165 -36.47 2.00 29.19
C LYS A 165 -36.45 0.81 30.16
N LYS A 166 -35.65 -0.22 29.88
CA LYS A 166 -35.10 -1.10 30.93
C LYS A 166 -34.13 -0.29 31.82
N THR A 167 -34.05 -0.58 33.12
CA THR A 167 -33.07 0.07 34.02
C THR A 167 -31.63 -0.38 33.71
N HIS A 168 -30.63 0.34 34.24
CA HIS A 168 -29.23 -0.07 34.08
C HIS A 168 -28.91 -1.38 34.82
N ALA A 169 -29.67 -1.73 35.87
CA ALA A 169 -29.57 -2.99 36.59
C ALA A 169 -30.10 -4.15 35.74
N GLU A 170 -31.32 -4.07 35.20
CA GLU A 170 -31.89 -5.08 34.29
C GLU A 170 -31.01 -5.31 33.05
N ILE A 171 -30.41 -4.24 32.51
CA ILE A 171 -29.48 -4.34 31.38
C ILE A 171 -28.15 -4.98 31.80
N LYS A 172 -27.71 -4.83 33.06
CA LYS A 172 -26.51 -5.53 33.58
C LYS A 172 -26.82 -7.02 33.77
N ALA A 173 -27.94 -7.36 34.41
CA ALA A 173 -28.39 -8.74 34.63
C ALA A 173 -28.56 -9.48 33.29
N SER A 174 -29.37 -8.94 32.38
CA SER A 174 -29.61 -9.52 31.04
C SER A 174 -28.35 -9.63 30.16
N LEU A 175 -27.27 -8.88 30.45
CA LEU A 175 -25.97 -9.06 29.79
C LEU A 175 -25.10 -10.12 30.45
N LEU A 176 -25.20 -10.33 31.77
CA LEU A 176 -24.54 -11.41 32.50
C LEU A 176 -25.23 -12.77 32.27
N GLU A 177 -26.55 -12.74 32.03
CA GLU A 177 -27.37 -13.90 31.62
C GLU A 177 -27.16 -14.29 30.15
N THR A 178 -26.54 -13.44 29.32
CA THR A 178 -26.29 -13.79 27.92
C THR A 178 -25.05 -14.68 27.85
N PRO A 179 -25.11 -15.90 27.27
CA PRO A 179 -23.96 -16.78 27.16
C PRO A 179 -22.78 -16.12 26.45
N ASP A 180 -21.56 -16.39 26.90
CA ASP A 180 -20.34 -15.92 26.24
C ASP A 180 -20.28 -16.34 24.77
N ILE A 181 -19.57 -15.57 23.96
CA ILE A 181 -19.38 -15.87 22.53
C ILE A 181 -18.29 -16.95 22.42
N THR A 182 -18.49 -17.96 21.58
CA THR A 182 -17.47 -19.00 21.35
C THR A 182 -16.65 -18.74 20.07
N PRO A 183 -15.41 -19.26 19.96
CA PRO A 183 -14.62 -19.16 18.72
C PRO A 183 -15.31 -19.81 17.52
N SER A 184 -16.03 -20.93 17.73
CA SER A 184 -16.82 -21.59 16.70
C SER A 184 -17.98 -20.73 16.20
N GLU A 185 -18.69 -20.02 17.08
CA GLU A 185 -19.69 -19.03 16.66
C GLU A 185 -19.08 -17.86 15.87
N LEU A 186 -17.83 -17.46 16.15
CA LEU A 186 -17.14 -16.45 15.35
C LEU A 186 -16.81 -16.97 13.95
N CYS A 187 -16.42 -18.25 13.80
CA CYS A 187 -16.29 -18.88 12.49
C CYS A 187 -17.64 -18.91 11.73
N VAL A 188 -18.73 -19.32 12.39
CA VAL A 188 -20.08 -19.31 11.78
C VAL A 188 -20.53 -17.90 11.42
N PHE A 189 -20.24 -16.90 12.27
CA PHE A 189 -20.51 -15.50 12.01
C PHE A 189 -19.79 -15.02 10.74
N VAL A 190 -18.50 -15.33 10.58
CA VAL A 190 -17.73 -14.99 9.37
C VAL A 190 -18.25 -15.74 8.15
N GLY A 191 -18.57 -17.04 8.26
CA GLY A 191 -19.19 -17.81 7.17
C GLY A 191 -20.53 -17.20 6.69
N ILE A 192 -21.34 -16.66 7.60
CA ILE A 192 -22.57 -15.93 7.27
C ILE A 192 -22.29 -14.60 6.56
N LEU A 193 -21.21 -13.89 6.92
CA LEU A 193 -20.78 -12.68 6.18
C LEU A 193 -20.36 -13.03 4.74
N ILE A 194 -19.58 -14.10 4.56
CA ILE A 194 -19.14 -14.60 3.24
C ILE A 194 -20.34 -15.05 2.40
N ALA A 195 -21.25 -15.84 2.96
CA ALA A 195 -22.48 -16.27 2.27
C ALA A 195 -23.36 -15.08 1.83
N ARG A 196 -23.41 -13.99 2.62
CA ARG A 196 -24.09 -12.74 2.27
C ARG A 196 -23.40 -11.99 1.11
N ALA A 197 -22.09 -12.07 0.98
CA ALA A 197 -21.37 -11.44 -0.13
C ALA A 197 -21.46 -12.26 -1.42
N ILE A 198 -21.40 -13.60 -1.34
CA ILE A 198 -21.62 -14.52 -2.46
C ILE A 198 -23.07 -14.42 -3.00
N SER A 199 -24.05 -14.30 -2.11
CA SER A 199 -25.47 -14.10 -2.45
C SER A 199 -26.00 -12.74 -1.97
N PRO A 200 -25.65 -11.64 -2.66
CA PRO A 200 -25.95 -10.29 -2.21
C PRO A 200 -27.41 -9.91 -2.47
N ASN A 201 -28.30 -10.29 -1.55
CA ASN A 201 -29.66 -9.77 -1.51
C ASN A 201 -29.61 -8.24 -1.32
N LYS A 202 -30.26 -7.48 -2.22
CA LYS A 202 -30.31 -6.00 -2.20
C LYS A 202 -31.08 -5.44 -0.99
N GLU A 203 -31.86 -6.26 -0.30
CA GLU A 203 -32.57 -5.94 0.94
C GLU A 203 -31.64 -5.92 2.17
N LYS A 204 -32.23 -5.60 3.32
CA LYS A 204 -31.58 -5.60 4.65
C LYS A 204 -31.00 -6.98 5.01
N LEU A 205 -29.92 -7.00 5.78
CA LEU A 205 -29.23 -8.23 6.20
C LEU A 205 -30.16 -9.19 6.97
N GLU A 206 -31.07 -8.64 7.78
CA GLU A 206 -32.07 -9.38 8.56
C GLU A 206 -32.97 -10.28 7.69
N HIS A 207 -33.14 -9.97 6.40
CA HIS A 207 -34.07 -10.68 5.52
C HIS A 207 -33.60 -12.08 5.11
N HIS A 208 -32.33 -12.44 5.34
CA HIS A 208 -31.87 -13.83 5.22
C HIS A 208 -32.41 -14.75 6.34
N TRP A 209 -33.00 -14.19 7.39
CA TRP A 209 -33.73 -14.90 8.44
C TRP A 209 -35.26 -14.79 8.32
N LYS A 210 -35.81 -14.25 7.22
CA LYS A 210 -37.23 -14.48 6.88
C LYS A 210 -37.42 -15.97 6.58
N THR A 211 -38.47 -16.60 7.10
CA THR A 211 -38.89 -17.97 6.75
C THR A 211 -40.02 -18.01 5.71
N THR A 212 -40.53 -16.85 5.30
CA THR A 212 -41.51 -16.70 4.22
C THR A 212 -40.77 -16.64 2.88
N ASP A 213 -40.98 -17.62 2.01
CA ASP A 213 -40.38 -17.59 0.67
C ASP A 213 -41.11 -16.58 -0.24
N GLU A 214 -40.32 -15.70 -0.84
CA GLU A 214 -40.74 -14.62 -1.73
C GLU A 214 -39.74 -14.56 -2.89
N GLY A 215 -40.11 -15.13 -4.04
CA GLY A 215 -39.26 -15.29 -5.22
C GLY A 215 -38.37 -16.54 -5.20
N ALA A 216 -37.50 -16.66 -6.21
CA ALA A 216 -36.72 -17.88 -6.49
C ALA A 216 -35.45 -18.09 -5.62
N VAL A 217 -35.22 -17.24 -4.60
CA VAL A 217 -34.05 -17.36 -3.70
C VAL A 217 -34.53 -17.92 -2.36
N PRO A 218 -34.15 -19.16 -1.98
CA PRO A 218 -34.66 -19.81 -0.77
C PRO A 218 -34.22 -19.03 0.47
N ARG A 219 -35.20 -18.57 1.26
CA ARG A 219 -34.94 -17.75 2.45
C ARG A 219 -34.68 -18.65 3.67
N GLY A 220 -34.58 -18.08 4.86
CA GLY A 220 -34.41 -18.80 6.13
C GLY A 220 -33.06 -19.47 6.40
N ARG A 221 -32.26 -19.80 5.37
CA ARG A 221 -31.03 -20.61 5.48
C ARG A 221 -30.03 -20.15 6.54
N PHE A 222 -29.88 -18.85 6.79
CA PHE A 222 -28.96 -18.36 7.84
C PHE A 222 -29.41 -18.77 9.26
N GLY A 223 -30.72 -18.99 9.47
CA GLY A 223 -31.28 -19.45 10.73
C GLY A 223 -30.90 -20.87 11.12
N LEU A 224 -30.49 -21.71 10.15
CA LEU A 224 -29.99 -23.06 10.38
C LEU A 224 -28.62 -23.07 11.09
N PHE A 225 -27.82 -22.02 10.88
CA PHE A 225 -26.45 -21.91 11.40
C PHE A 225 -26.36 -21.00 12.63
N MET A 226 -27.12 -19.91 12.66
CA MET A 226 -27.13 -18.97 13.79
C MET A 226 -28.44 -18.19 13.85
N THR A 227 -29.03 -18.02 15.04
CA THR A 227 -30.23 -17.19 15.17
C THR A 227 -29.93 -15.72 14.86
N ARG A 228 -30.87 -15.03 14.20
CA ARG A 228 -30.76 -13.59 13.88
C ARG A 228 -30.38 -12.74 15.11
N ASN A 229 -30.92 -13.08 16.27
CA ASN A 229 -30.66 -12.35 17.51
C ASN A 229 -29.24 -12.58 18.03
N ARG A 230 -28.69 -13.81 17.91
CA ARG A 230 -27.29 -14.11 18.27
C ARG A 230 -26.30 -13.50 17.29
N PHE A 231 -26.56 -13.59 15.99
CA PHE A 231 -25.78 -12.88 14.97
C PHE A 231 -25.73 -11.38 15.27
N MET A 232 -26.88 -10.77 15.57
CA MET A 232 -26.94 -9.35 15.93
C MET A 232 -26.28 -9.03 17.26
N HIS A 233 -26.24 -9.95 18.23
CA HIS A 233 -25.47 -9.78 19.46
C HIS A 233 -23.96 -9.71 19.16
N ILE A 234 -23.41 -10.70 18.45
CA ILE A 234 -22.01 -10.75 18.02
C ILE A 234 -21.68 -9.51 17.17
N SER A 235 -22.48 -9.23 16.15
CA SER A 235 -22.36 -8.07 15.25
C SER A 235 -22.30 -6.73 15.99
N ARG A 236 -23.04 -6.56 17.09
CA ARG A 236 -23.02 -5.35 17.94
C ARG A 236 -21.77 -5.31 18.83
N ASN A 237 -21.42 -6.43 19.46
CA ASN A 237 -20.36 -6.54 20.45
C ASN A 237 -18.95 -6.79 19.87
N LEU A 238 -18.82 -7.05 18.56
CA LEU A 238 -17.52 -7.21 17.89
C LEU A 238 -16.58 -6.01 18.15
N HIS A 239 -15.45 -6.28 18.79
CA HIS A 239 -14.35 -5.38 19.13
C HIS A 239 -13.07 -6.22 19.13
N PHE A 240 -11.93 -5.61 18.84
CA PHE A 240 -10.64 -6.31 18.71
C PHE A 240 -9.62 -5.87 19.77
N SER A 241 -9.77 -4.64 20.28
CA SER A 241 -8.81 -3.97 21.16
C SER A 241 -9.53 -3.23 22.29
N SER A 242 -8.96 -3.23 23.49
CA SER A 242 -9.49 -2.49 24.63
C SER A 242 -9.36 -0.97 24.40
N ASN A 243 -10.39 -0.20 24.75
CA ASN A 243 -10.32 1.28 24.74
C ASN A 243 -9.66 1.83 26.03
N ALA A 244 -9.29 0.96 26.99
CA ALA A 244 -8.58 1.33 28.22
C ALA A 244 -7.05 1.09 28.13
N ASP A 245 -6.57 0.55 27.02
CA ASP A 245 -5.13 0.47 26.73
C ASP A 245 -4.62 1.87 26.33
N PRO A 246 -3.50 2.38 26.88
CA PRO A 246 -2.96 3.70 26.53
C PRO A 246 -2.76 3.93 25.04
N ARG A 247 -2.48 2.85 24.26
CA ARG A 247 -2.32 2.91 22.79
C ARG A 247 -3.60 3.32 22.07
N ALA A 248 -4.76 3.29 22.73
CA ALA A 248 -6.01 3.82 22.18
C ALA A 248 -5.98 5.34 21.91
N ALA A 249 -5.13 6.08 22.62
CA ALA A 249 -4.88 7.49 22.36
C ALA A 249 -3.91 7.70 21.18
N THR A 250 -2.77 7.01 21.19
CA THR A 250 -1.63 7.27 20.29
C THR A 250 -1.71 6.54 18.94
N ASP A 251 -2.13 5.27 18.89
CA ASP A 251 -2.25 4.52 17.64
C ASP A 251 -3.60 4.80 16.95
N ARG A 252 -3.53 5.49 15.81
CA ARG A 252 -4.71 5.83 14.98
C ARG A 252 -5.39 4.59 14.41
N ALA A 253 -4.68 3.45 14.31
CA ALA A 253 -5.21 2.16 13.89
C ALA A 253 -5.63 1.25 15.06
N TRP A 254 -5.48 1.66 16.33
CA TRP A 254 -5.55 0.77 17.50
C TRP A 254 -6.73 -0.21 17.52
N LYS A 255 -7.92 0.26 17.10
CA LYS A 255 -9.18 -0.52 17.09
C LYS A 255 -9.20 -1.70 16.10
N LEU A 256 -8.15 -1.83 15.29
CA LEU A 256 -7.91 -2.89 14.30
C LEU A 256 -6.53 -3.52 14.44
N ARG A 257 -5.66 -2.99 15.32
CA ARG A 257 -4.26 -3.39 15.48
C ARG A 257 -4.06 -4.92 15.58
N PRO A 258 -4.79 -5.67 16.43
CA PRO A 258 -4.65 -7.14 16.50
C PRO A 258 -5.11 -7.92 15.26
N VAL A 259 -5.91 -7.30 14.38
CA VAL A 259 -6.29 -7.91 13.08
C VAL A 259 -5.23 -7.61 12.03
N VAL A 260 -4.71 -6.37 12.03
CA VAL A 260 -3.60 -5.94 11.15
C VAL A 260 -2.37 -6.79 11.41
N ASP A 261 -1.93 -6.89 12.67
CA ASP A 261 -0.67 -7.54 13.03
C ASP A 261 -0.72 -9.07 12.77
N GLU A 262 -1.86 -9.73 13.03
CA GLU A 262 -2.04 -11.15 12.68
C GLU A 262 -2.01 -11.36 11.16
N LEU A 263 -2.74 -10.55 10.38
CA LEU A 263 -2.76 -10.68 8.92
C LEU A 263 -1.39 -10.43 8.29
N GLN A 264 -0.65 -9.41 8.75
CA GLN A 264 0.74 -9.17 8.32
C GLN A 264 1.62 -10.40 8.60
N ALA A 265 1.50 -11.00 9.79
CA ALA A 265 2.26 -12.20 10.14
C ALA A 265 1.85 -13.42 9.29
N ARG A 266 0.56 -13.62 8.99
CA ARG A 266 0.09 -14.71 8.14
C ARG A 266 0.48 -14.55 6.68
N PHE A 267 0.44 -13.33 6.16
CA PHE A 267 0.78 -13.06 4.77
C PHE A 267 2.28 -13.30 4.52
N LYS A 268 3.13 -12.85 5.44
CA LYS A 268 4.59 -13.12 5.42
C LYS A 268 4.93 -14.60 5.63
N ALA A 269 4.21 -15.32 6.49
CA ALA A 269 4.46 -16.75 6.75
C ALA A 269 3.85 -17.69 5.69
N GLY A 270 2.82 -17.24 4.97
CA GLY A 270 2.09 -18.03 3.98
C GLY A 270 2.78 -18.16 2.62
N TYR A 271 3.75 -17.30 2.31
CA TYR A 271 4.39 -17.25 0.99
C TYR A 271 5.85 -16.80 1.11
N VAL A 272 6.79 -17.63 0.62
CA VAL A 272 8.20 -17.26 0.48
C VAL A 272 8.32 -16.31 -0.70
N ALA A 273 8.82 -15.10 -0.44
CA ALA A 273 8.79 -14.01 -1.41
C ALA A 273 9.58 -14.35 -2.69
N PRO A 274 9.08 -13.96 -3.88
CA PRO A 274 9.73 -14.20 -5.17
C PRO A 274 10.88 -13.22 -5.46
N PRO A 275 11.64 -13.42 -6.55
CA PRO A 275 12.64 -12.46 -7.01
C PRO A 275 12.08 -11.08 -7.38
N ILE A 276 10.83 -11.01 -7.85
CA ILE A 276 10.23 -9.79 -8.43
C ILE A 276 8.89 -9.48 -7.74
N MET A 277 8.76 -8.25 -7.23
CA MET A 277 7.58 -7.78 -6.47
C MET A 277 7.17 -6.37 -6.90
N ALA A 278 5.88 -6.05 -6.79
CA ALA A 278 5.33 -4.72 -7.01
C ALA A 278 5.03 -4.00 -5.69
N PHE A 279 5.37 -2.71 -5.59
CA PHE A 279 5.03 -1.85 -4.46
C PHE A 279 4.20 -0.65 -4.90
N ASP A 280 2.98 -0.53 -4.35
CA ASP A 280 2.03 0.55 -4.64
C ASP A 280 0.94 0.66 -3.54
N GLU A 281 -0.15 1.37 -3.85
CA GLU A 281 -1.15 1.87 -2.90
C GLU A 281 -2.54 1.25 -3.11
N ALA A 282 -3.13 0.71 -2.04
CA ALA A 282 -4.52 0.24 -2.01
C ALA A 282 -5.40 1.10 -1.09
N MET A 283 -6.73 0.92 -1.17
CA MET A 283 -7.69 1.83 -0.53
C MET A 283 -8.90 1.10 0.07
N LEU A 284 -8.92 0.90 1.39
CA LEU A 284 -10.06 0.36 2.13
C LEU A 284 -11.17 1.43 2.28
N PRO A 285 -12.31 1.33 1.56
CA PRO A 285 -13.25 2.45 1.45
C PRO A 285 -13.95 2.81 2.77
N SER A 286 -13.84 4.07 3.18
CA SER A 286 -14.43 4.54 4.44
C SER A 286 -14.62 6.07 4.42
N ARG A 287 -15.87 6.51 4.25
CA ARG A 287 -16.25 7.94 4.30
C ARG A 287 -16.43 8.48 5.73
N SER A 288 -16.45 7.62 6.75
CA SER A 288 -16.77 8.00 8.13
C SER A 288 -15.76 9.00 8.71
N SER A 289 -16.26 10.13 9.25
CA SER A 289 -15.43 11.12 9.96
C SER A 289 -14.75 10.56 11.21
N PHE A 290 -15.31 9.52 11.83
CA PHE A 290 -14.71 8.86 13.00
C PHE A 290 -13.48 8.00 12.66
N ASN A 291 -13.17 7.77 11.38
CA ASN A 291 -11.98 7.05 10.96
C ASN A 291 -10.75 7.98 11.03
N ARG A 292 -9.95 7.87 12.11
CA ARG A 292 -8.70 8.65 12.30
C ARG A 292 -7.64 8.42 11.19
N MET A 293 -7.79 7.39 10.36
CA MET A 293 -6.88 7.05 9.24
C MET A 293 -7.46 7.47 7.87
N ARG A 294 -8.58 8.20 7.82
CA ARG A 294 -9.25 8.56 6.56
C ARG A 294 -8.43 9.58 5.77
N VAL A 295 -8.06 9.21 4.54
CA VAL A 295 -7.45 10.09 3.54
C VAL A 295 -8.36 10.28 2.33
N TYR A 296 -8.02 11.27 1.49
CA TYR A 296 -8.60 11.45 0.16
C TYR A 296 -7.55 11.13 -0.92
N MET A 297 -7.91 10.30 -1.90
CA MET A 297 -7.04 9.97 -3.05
C MET A 297 -7.86 10.16 -4.34
N LYS A 298 -7.56 11.24 -5.07
CA LYS A 298 -8.39 11.77 -6.17
C LYS A 298 -8.70 10.75 -7.27
N ASP A 299 -7.75 9.87 -7.57
CA ASP A 299 -7.72 9.09 -8.81
C ASP A 299 -8.02 7.59 -8.62
N LYS A 300 -8.09 7.08 -7.38
CA LYS A 300 -8.60 5.71 -7.11
C LYS A 300 -10.15 5.70 -7.14
N PRO A 301 -10.82 4.60 -7.52
CA PRO A 301 -12.29 4.54 -7.64
C PRO A 301 -13.03 4.90 -6.34
N HIS A 302 -12.49 4.49 -5.20
CA HIS A 302 -13.02 4.79 -3.88
C HIS A 302 -12.21 5.88 -3.19
N LYS A 303 -12.39 7.13 -3.64
CA LYS A 303 -11.59 8.31 -3.25
C LYS A 303 -11.44 8.62 -1.77
N TRP A 304 -12.23 8.01 -0.87
CA TRP A 304 -12.22 8.26 0.58
C TRP A 304 -12.14 6.95 1.35
N GLY A 305 -11.10 6.78 2.17
CA GLY A 305 -10.90 5.58 2.97
C GLY A 305 -9.58 5.55 3.71
N THR A 306 -9.17 4.36 4.16
CA THR A 306 -7.85 4.13 4.76
C THR A 306 -6.91 3.64 3.66
N LYS A 307 -5.80 4.36 3.44
CA LYS A 307 -4.73 3.94 2.52
C LYS A 307 -3.92 2.80 3.13
N LEU A 308 -3.59 1.84 2.29
CA LEU A 308 -2.54 0.85 2.55
C LEU A 308 -1.38 1.10 1.60
N PHE A 309 -0.15 1.00 2.08
CA PHE A 309 0.97 0.61 1.20
C PHE A 309 0.96 -0.91 1.11
N MET A 310 1.30 -1.49 -0.05
CA MET A 310 1.30 -2.94 -0.24
C MET A 310 2.51 -3.39 -1.07
N LEU A 311 3.13 -4.48 -0.64
CA LEU A 311 4.11 -5.25 -1.41
C LEU A 311 3.43 -6.55 -1.87
N CYS A 312 3.26 -6.71 -3.18
CA CYS A 312 2.52 -7.82 -3.79
C CYS A 312 3.33 -8.52 -4.89
N CYS A 313 3.01 -9.79 -5.14
CA CYS A 313 3.54 -10.58 -6.24
C CYS A 313 2.43 -11.45 -6.85
N LEU A 314 2.25 -11.40 -8.17
CA LEU A 314 1.25 -12.19 -8.91
C LEU A 314 -0.18 -12.12 -8.32
N GLY A 315 -0.55 -11.00 -7.68
CA GLY A 315 -1.85 -10.81 -7.02
C GLY A 315 -1.92 -11.28 -5.55
N TYR A 316 -0.89 -11.94 -5.02
CA TYR A 316 -0.75 -12.22 -3.59
C TYR A 316 -0.14 -11.01 -2.86
N CYS A 317 -0.61 -10.71 -1.65
CA CYS A 317 -0.04 -9.68 -0.78
C CYS A 317 0.95 -10.31 0.19
N LEU A 318 2.24 -9.95 0.09
CA LEU A 318 3.29 -10.39 1.03
C LEU A 318 3.24 -9.57 2.33
N LEU A 319 3.04 -8.26 2.20
CA LEU A 319 2.94 -7.32 3.30
C LEU A 319 2.06 -6.12 2.91
N PHE A 320 1.34 -5.57 3.88
CA PHE A 320 0.71 -4.26 3.78
C PHE A 320 1.03 -3.41 5.02
N GLU A 321 1.10 -2.09 4.86
CA GLU A 321 1.24 -1.12 5.95
C GLU A 321 0.03 -0.19 5.97
N VAL A 322 -0.63 -0.06 7.13
CA VAL A 322 -1.78 0.85 7.30
C VAL A 322 -1.30 2.29 7.47
N TYR A 323 -1.48 3.12 6.43
CA TYR A 323 -1.07 4.53 6.49
C TYR A 323 -1.91 5.29 7.52
N CYS A 324 -1.26 5.66 8.63
CA CYS A 324 -1.90 6.33 9.75
C CYS A 324 -1.92 7.87 9.63
N GLY A 325 -1.48 8.44 8.51
CA GLY A 325 -1.21 9.88 8.40
C GLY A 325 0.12 10.28 9.02
N LYS A 326 0.48 11.57 8.90
CA LYS A 326 1.54 12.16 9.73
C LYS A 326 1.16 12.03 11.21
N LYS A 327 2.15 11.75 12.06
CA LYS A 327 2.14 12.15 13.48
C LYS A 327 2.81 13.53 13.56
N ASP A 328 2.43 14.34 14.53
CA ASP A 328 3.23 15.46 14.98
C ASP A 328 4.44 14.91 15.77
N THR A 329 5.60 15.53 15.63
CA THR A 329 6.91 14.90 15.93
C THR A 329 7.40 15.11 17.37
N ASP A 330 6.55 14.77 18.35
CA ASP A 330 6.95 14.76 19.76
C ASP A 330 7.73 13.48 20.14
N GLY A 331 9.06 13.60 20.10
CA GLY A 331 9.99 13.05 21.09
C GLY A 331 10.12 11.53 21.29
N SER A 332 9.35 10.66 20.62
CA SER A 332 9.41 9.20 20.88
C SER A 332 9.51 8.34 19.62
N ALA A 333 10.58 7.53 19.55
CA ALA A 333 10.87 6.64 18.43
C ALA A 333 9.80 5.54 18.27
N SER A 334 9.01 5.59 17.18
CA SER A 334 8.04 4.53 16.85
C SER A 334 7.66 4.52 15.36
N ARG A 335 8.57 3.97 14.55
CA ARG A 335 8.61 3.93 13.06
C ARG A 335 8.63 5.31 12.38
N ASP A 336 9.43 5.42 11.33
CA ASP A 336 9.27 6.49 10.35
C ASP A 336 7.84 6.47 9.74
N THR A 337 7.30 7.65 9.44
CA THR A 337 5.99 7.83 8.79
C THR A 337 6.08 8.53 7.42
N LYS A 338 7.30 8.80 6.93
CA LYS A 338 7.54 9.36 5.60
C LYS A 338 7.02 8.39 4.52
N SER A 339 6.55 8.99 3.43
CA SER A 339 5.93 8.32 2.29
C SER A 339 6.83 8.43 1.05
N GLY A 340 6.55 7.66 0.00
CA GLY A 340 7.44 7.56 -1.15
C GLY A 340 8.62 6.62 -0.82
N PRO A 341 9.87 6.93 -1.23
CA PRO A 341 11.02 6.04 -1.10
C PRO A 341 11.17 5.34 0.27
N ALA A 342 11.04 6.08 1.37
CA ALA A 342 11.19 5.55 2.74
C ALA A 342 10.14 4.47 3.09
N ALA A 343 8.92 4.57 2.56
CA ALA A 343 7.89 3.54 2.75
C ALA A 343 8.25 2.24 2.02
N VAL A 344 8.91 2.32 0.85
CA VAL A 344 9.42 1.13 0.14
C VAL A 344 10.47 0.44 1.00
N ILE A 345 11.50 1.17 1.45
CA ILE A 345 12.60 0.62 2.26
C ILE A 345 12.06 -0.05 3.53
N ARG A 346 11.15 0.62 4.24
CA ARG A 346 10.53 0.09 5.46
C ARG A 346 9.79 -1.22 5.22
N ASN A 347 8.96 -1.30 4.18
CA ASN A 347 8.20 -2.51 3.87
C ASN A 347 9.11 -3.64 3.33
N VAL A 348 10.19 -3.30 2.62
CA VAL A 348 11.21 -4.27 2.19
C VAL A 348 11.99 -4.83 3.39
N LYS A 349 12.48 -3.98 4.32
CA LYS A 349 13.10 -4.43 5.58
C LYS A 349 12.14 -5.25 6.45
N ASP A 350 10.87 -4.85 6.54
CA ASP A 350 9.83 -5.61 7.26
C ASP A 350 9.61 -7.03 6.69
N VAL A 351 9.90 -7.27 5.41
CA VAL A 351 9.90 -8.62 4.81
C VAL A 351 11.25 -9.32 4.97
N PHE A 352 12.37 -8.69 4.61
CA PHE A 352 13.68 -9.37 4.47
C PHE A 352 14.64 -9.23 5.66
N GLY A 353 14.26 -8.48 6.71
CA GLY A 353 15.15 -8.16 7.83
C GLY A 353 15.94 -6.88 7.59
N GLU A 354 16.69 -6.43 8.60
CA GLU A 354 17.39 -5.15 8.52
C GLU A 354 18.65 -5.20 7.64
N ASN A 355 19.36 -6.33 7.64
CA ASN A 355 20.53 -6.62 6.81
C ASN A 355 20.13 -7.07 5.38
N GLY A 356 18.86 -7.45 5.17
CA GLY A 356 18.35 -7.99 3.91
C GLY A 356 18.80 -9.44 3.64
N SER A 357 18.92 -9.78 2.34
CA SER A 357 19.60 -10.99 1.86
C SER A 357 20.71 -10.57 0.90
N ALA A 358 21.75 -11.40 0.79
CA ALA A 358 22.80 -11.28 -0.24
C ALA A 358 22.25 -11.42 -1.69
N GLU A 359 21.01 -11.87 -1.84
CA GLU A 359 20.36 -12.14 -3.11
C GLU A 359 19.53 -10.92 -3.56
N LYS A 360 19.76 -10.41 -4.77
CA LYS A 360 19.07 -9.20 -5.24
C LYS A 360 17.60 -9.51 -5.49
N ARG A 361 16.72 -8.57 -5.11
CA ARG A 361 15.28 -8.65 -5.38
C ARG A 361 14.82 -7.39 -6.07
N LEU A 362 14.08 -7.56 -7.16
CA LEU A 362 13.60 -6.49 -8.00
C LEU A 362 12.26 -5.96 -7.47
N ILE A 363 12.29 -4.71 -6.97
CA ILE A 363 11.08 -4.01 -6.54
C ILE A 363 10.61 -3.08 -7.67
N VAL A 364 9.38 -3.30 -8.15
CA VAL A 364 8.76 -2.56 -9.25
C VAL A 364 7.79 -1.53 -8.68
N THR A 365 7.96 -0.24 -8.99
CA THR A 365 7.23 0.83 -8.30
C THR A 365 6.74 1.96 -9.20
N TYR A 366 5.67 2.63 -8.77
CA TYR A 366 5.14 3.82 -9.45
C TYR A 366 5.96 5.08 -9.15
N ARG A 367 5.90 6.09 -10.03
CA ARG A 367 6.67 7.36 -9.98
C ARG A 367 6.74 8.11 -8.65
N PHE A 368 5.81 7.90 -7.72
CA PHE A 368 5.86 8.49 -6.37
C PHE A 368 6.87 7.80 -5.44
N TYR A 369 7.28 6.58 -5.76
CA TYR A 369 8.18 5.72 -4.99
C TYR A 369 9.59 5.67 -5.58
N THR A 370 9.71 5.61 -6.91
CA THR A 370 11.00 5.54 -7.62
C THR A 370 11.96 6.67 -7.23
N SER A 371 13.20 6.30 -6.92
CA SER A 371 14.34 7.15 -6.57
C SER A 371 15.62 6.52 -7.14
N PRO A 372 16.66 7.29 -7.55
CA PRO A 372 17.95 6.72 -7.94
C PRO A 372 18.63 5.91 -6.84
N SER A 373 18.38 6.26 -5.58
CA SER A 373 18.96 5.65 -4.38
C SER A 373 18.39 4.26 -4.02
N LEU A 374 17.77 3.54 -4.96
CA LEU A 374 17.06 2.28 -4.72
C LEU A 374 17.21 1.32 -5.91
N ALA A 375 17.40 0.02 -5.63
CA ALA A 375 17.41 -1.05 -6.64
C ALA A 375 15.98 -1.34 -7.15
N ILE A 376 15.49 -0.47 -8.03
CA ILE A 376 14.09 -0.43 -8.49
C ILE A 376 14.01 -0.38 -10.02
N ILE A 377 12.95 -0.95 -10.59
CA ILE A 377 12.40 -0.48 -11.88
C ILE A 377 11.14 0.33 -11.59
N GLY A 378 11.04 1.52 -12.15
CA GLY A 378 9.80 2.27 -12.07
C GLY A 378 9.67 3.37 -13.10
N THR A 379 8.44 3.80 -13.32
CA THR A 379 8.22 5.16 -13.84
C THR A 379 8.79 6.17 -12.85
N VAL A 380 9.21 7.36 -13.29
CA VAL A 380 9.85 8.35 -12.40
C VAL A 380 9.33 9.76 -12.68
N MET A 381 9.25 10.59 -11.63
CA MET A 381 8.94 12.01 -11.80
C MET A 381 10.19 12.75 -12.25
N THR A 382 10.10 13.53 -13.33
CA THR A 382 11.25 14.21 -13.96
C THR A 382 11.88 15.30 -13.08
N ASN A 383 11.20 15.75 -12.03
CA ASN A 383 11.73 16.69 -11.02
C ASN A 383 12.44 15.99 -9.84
N ARG A 384 12.65 14.66 -9.88
CA ARG A 384 13.48 13.97 -8.88
C ARG A 384 14.93 14.48 -8.96
N ARG A 385 15.50 14.83 -7.80
CA ARG A 385 16.95 15.04 -7.66
C ARG A 385 17.70 13.75 -8.07
N GLY A 386 18.88 13.87 -8.66
CA GLY A 386 19.66 12.77 -9.22
C GLY A 386 19.24 12.27 -10.61
N PHE A 387 17.99 12.50 -11.05
CA PHE A 387 17.51 11.99 -12.34
C PHE A 387 18.15 12.72 -13.55
N CYS A 388 18.40 11.99 -14.63
CA CYS A 388 19.13 12.49 -15.80
C CYS A 388 18.44 13.67 -16.48
N LYS A 389 18.94 14.90 -16.31
CA LYS A 389 18.38 16.10 -16.96
C LYS A 389 18.46 16.01 -18.50
N GLY A 390 19.50 15.36 -19.03
CA GLY A 390 19.69 15.18 -20.47
C GLY A 390 18.64 14.32 -21.18
N ILE A 391 17.84 13.55 -20.42
CA ILE A 391 16.76 12.70 -20.98
C ILE A 391 15.36 13.32 -20.85
N ILE A 392 15.23 14.45 -20.12
CA ILE A 392 13.94 15.07 -19.83
C ILE A 392 13.43 15.84 -21.06
N VAL A 393 12.34 15.36 -21.65
CA VAL A 393 11.73 15.98 -22.83
C VAL A 393 10.62 16.96 -22.45
N LYS A 394 10.74 18.22 -22.93
CA LYS A 394 9.78 19.30 -22.62
C LYS A 394 8.42 19.16 -23.34
N LYS A 395 8.33 18.35 -24.40
CA LYS A 395 7.12 18.18 -25.22
C LYS A 395 6.09 17.27 -24.52
N LYS A 396 4.86 17.76 -24.29
CA LYS A 396 3.78 17.03 -23.57
C LYS A 396 3.16 15.84 -24.34
N LYS A 397 3.45 15.70 -25.64
CA LYS A 397 3.00 14.64 -26.56
C LYS A 397 4.18 14.20 -27.44
N ARG A 398 4.11 12.99 -28.00
CA ARG A 398 5.03 12.54 -29.06
C ARG A 398 4.96 13.47 -30.28
N PRO A 399 6.10 13.92 -30.83
CA PRO A 399 6.14 14.62 -32.11
C PRO A 399 5.68 13.73 -33.27
N THR A 400 5.14 14.32 -34.35
CA THR A 400 4.74 13.57 -35.55
C THR A 400 5.93 12.99 -36.31
N ASP A 401 7.07 13.67 -36.23
CA ASP A 401 8.39 13.29 -36.75
C ASP A 401 9.09 12.16 -35.96
N VAL A 402 8.60 11.83 -34.76
CA VAL A 402 9.17 10.77 -33.91
C VAL A 402 8.28 9.52 -34.00
N PRO A 403 8.79 8.37 -34.51
CA PRO A 403 8.05 7.12 -34.56
C PRO A 403 7.47 6.69 -33.20
N HIS A 404 6.35 5.98 -33.23
CA HIS A 404 5.76 5.44 -32.00
C HIS A 404 6.65 4.32 -31.47
N GLY A 405 7.05 4.42 -30.21
CA GLY A 405 7.91 3.44 -29.57
C GLY A 405 9.41 3.78 -29.58
N THR A 406 9.83 4.85 -30.27
CA THR A 406 11.19 5.40 -30.13
C THR A 406 11.53 5.62 -28.65
N TYR A 407 12.74 5.26 -28.22
CA TYR A 407 13.20 5.47 -26.85
C TYR A 407 14.61 6.04 -26.79
N THR A 408 14.88 6.80 -25.75
CA THR A 408 16.20 7.31 -25.41
C THR A 408 16.65 6.65 -24.10
N VAL A 409 17.95 6.34 -23.99
CA VAL A 409 18.59 5.76 -22.80
C VAL A 409 19.80 6.59 -22.40
N ALA A 410 19.99 6.81 -21.09
CA ALA A 410 21.24 7.27 -20.51
C ALA A 410 21.62 6.34 -19.36
N LYS A 411 22.88 5.89 -19.30
CA LYS A 411 23.40 5.04 -18.21
C LYS A 411 24.00 5.92 -17.12
N SER A 412 23.91 5.52 -15.85
CA SER A 412 24.67 6.17 -14.78
C SER A 412 26.17 5.89 -15.00
N LYS A 413 27.02 6.88 -14.75
CA LYS A 413 28.48 6.74 -14.79
C LYS A 413 29.03 6.08 -13.53
N PHE A 414 28.36 6.29 -12.40
CA PHE A 414 28.75 5.72 -11.11
C PHE A 414 28.35 4.24 -11.02
N VAL A 415 27.13 3.91 -11.46
CA VAL A 415 26.56 2.55 -11.40
C VAL A 415 26.06 2.15 -12.79
N PRO A 416 26.87 1.48 -13.63
CA PRO A 416 26.53 1.19 -15.03
C PRO A 416 25.27 0.32 -15.25
N SER A 417 24.82 -0.39 -14.20
CA SER A 417 23.57 -1.17 -14.21
C SER A 417 22.33 -0.27 -14.17
N ILE A 418 22.43 0.94 -13.61
CA ILE A 418 21.34 1.93 -13.49
C ILE A 418 21.20 2.72 -14.79
N LYS A 419 19.97 2.80 -15.29
CA LYS A 419 19.63 3.43 -16.57
C LYS A 419 18.42 4.34 -16.38
N ALA A 420 18.50 5.56 -16.93
CA ALA A 420 17.36 6.43 -17.16
C ALA A 420 16.86 6.17 -18.59
N VAL A 421 15.54 6.09 -18.77
CA VAL A 421 14.90 5.81 -20.05
C VAL A 421 13.77 6.82 -20.30
N CYS A 422 13.64 7.32 -21.53
CA CYS A 422 12.46 8.04 -22.00
C CYS A 422 11.87 7.32 -23.21
N TRP A 423 10.67 6.75 -23.08
CA TRP A 423 9.97 6.03 -24.15
C TRP A 423 8.79 6.84 -24.71
N TRP A 424 8.66 6.90 -26.03
CA TRP A 424 7.62 7.66 -26.72
C TRP A 424 6.40 6.81 -27.08
N ASP A 425 5.48 6.68 -26.11
CA ASP A 425 4.06 6.43 -26.40
C ASP A 425 3.41 7.70 -27.00
N ASN A 426 2.08 7.81 -26.99
CA ASN A 426 1.35 9.07 -27.17
C ASN A 426 1.88 10.26 -26.32
N ARG A 427 2.51 9.96 -25.18
CA ARG A 427 3.21 10.90 -24.28
C ARG A 427 4.54 10.27 -23.83
N PRO A 428 5.54 11.07 -23.44
CA PRO A 428 6.83 10.53 -23.01
C PRO A 428 6.72 9.89 -21.62
N VAL A 429 7.04 8.61 -21.53
CA VAL A 429 7.12 7.85 -20.28
C VAL A 429 8.58 7.82 -19.84
N HIS A 430 8.87 8.41 -18.68
CA HIS A 430 10.20 8.41 -18.10
C HIS A 430 10.30 7.26 -17.09
N LEU A 431 11.34 6.44 -17.21
CA LEU A 431 11.65 5.35 -16.29
C LEU A 431 13.06 5.49 -15.72
N LEU A 432 13.26 4.82 -14.60
CA LEU A 432 14.53 4.60 -13.95
C LEU A 432 14.58 3.12 -13.56
N CYS A 433 15.65 2.42 -13.95
CA CYS A 433 15.80 0.99 -13.73
C CYS A 433 17.23 0.64 -13.28
N ALA A 434 17.34 -0.17 -12.23
CA ALA A 434 18.55 -0.91 -11.88
C ALA A 434 18.48 -2.30 -12.52
N GLY A 435 19.44 -2.64 -13.39
CA GLY A 435 19.38 -3.84 -14.22
C GLY A 435 18.45 -3.69 -15.44
N GLY A 436 18.10 -4.80 -16.08
CA GLY A 436 17.19 -4.89 -17.22
C GLY A 436 17.83 -4.53 -18.56
N SER A 437 17.44 -5.24 -19.62
CA SER A 437 17.88 -4.92 -20.98
C SER A 437 17.16 -3.69 -21.55
N VAL A 438 17.88 -2.99 -22.42
CA VAL A 438 17.36 -1.89 -23.25
C VAL A 438 17.39 -2.23 -24.74
N GLU A 439 17.53 -3.50 -25.07
CA GLU A 439 17.25 -4.03 -26.40
C GLU A 439 15.77 -3.84 -26.75
N GLN A 440 15.50 -3.82 -28.06
CA GLN A 440 14.17 -3.55 -28.56
C GLN A 440 13.28 -4.82 -28.52
N ASP A 441 12.11 -4.65 -27.92
CA ASP A 441 11.00 -5.60 -27.85
C ASP A 441 9.69 -4.83 -28.18
N ARG A 442 8.53 -5.45 -28.02
CA ARG A 442 7.20 -4.91 -28.30
C ARG A 442 6.25 -5.07 -27.12
N VAL A 443 5.37 -4.09 -26.94
CA VAL A 443 4.26 -4.10 -25.98
C VAL A 443 2.94 -3.83 -26.68
N VAL A 444 1.89 -4.56 -26.29
CA VAL A 444 0.54 -4.34 -26.83
C VAL A 444 -0.07 -3.08 -26.21
N ARG A 445 -0.54 -2.17 -27.07
CA ARG A 445 -1.29 -0.97 -26.71
C ARG A 445 -2.70 -1.07 -27.29
N ARG A 446 -3.71 -0.60 -26.56
CA ARG A 446 -5.08 -0.48 -27.08
C ARG A 446 -5.27 0.89 -27.72
N GLU A 447 -5.66 0.88 -28.99
CA GLU A 447 -6.02 2.05 -29.77
C GLU A 447 -7.36 2.67 -29.32
N LYS A 448 -7.64 3.90 -29.78
CA LYS A 448 -8.92 4.56 -29.49
C LYS A 448 -10.13 3.85 -30.11
N SER A 449 -9.92 3.11 -31.19
CA SER A 449 -10.91 2.21 -31.81
C SER A 449 -11.24 1.00 -30.94
N GLY A 450 -10.42 0.69 -29.94
CA GLY A 450 -10.50 -0.54 -29.13
C GLY A 450 -9.60 -1.68 -29.66
N GLU A 451 -9.08 -1.53 -30.87
CA GLU A 451 -8.10 -2.44 -31.51
C GLU A 451 -6.80 -2.52 -30.70
N GLN A 452 -5.98 -3.54 -30.98
CA GLN A 452 -4.68 -3.74 -30.36
C GLN A 452 -3.58 -3.51 -31.41
N ALA A 453 -2.59 -2.69 -31.06
CA ALA A 453 -1.40 -2.43 -31.85
C ALA A 453 -0.16 -2.78 -31.03
N GLU A 454 0.81 -3.44 -31.67
CA GLU A 454 2.12 -3.65 -31.07
C GLU A 454 2.97 -2.39 -31.22
N VAL A 455 3.66 -1.98 -30.16
CA VAL A 455 4.50 -0.78 -30.14
C VAL A 455 5.89 -1.14 -29.64
N ALA A 456 6.91 -0.73 -30.39
CA ALA A 456 8.32 -0.90 -30.03
C ALA A 456 8.62 -0.31 -28.63
N CYS A 457 9.50 -0.95 -27.88
CA CYS A 457 9.91 -0.52 -26.55
C CYS A 457 11.26 -1.15 -26.15
N PRO A 458 11.96 -0.63 -25.14
CA PRO A 458 13.04 -1.39 -24.49
C PRO A 458 12.46 -2.50 -23.61
N LYS A 459 13.06 -3.69 -23.58
CA LYS A 459 12.63 -4.84 -22.75
C LYS A 459 12.27 -4.47 -21.30
N VAL A 460 13.06 -3.63 -20.63
CA VAL A 460 12.80 -3.16 -19.26
C VAL A 460 11.46 -2.38 -19.07
N LEU A 461 10.88 -1.81 -20.14
CA LEU A 461 9.52 -1.26 -20.11
C LEU A 461 8.47 -2.38 -20.07
N LYS A 462 8.70 -3.48 -20.80
CA LYS A 462 7.83 -4.65 -20.84
C LYS A 462 7.85 -5.36 -19.49
N ASP A 463 9.04 -5.53 -18.89
CA ASP A 463 9.19 -6.02 -17.51
C ASP A 463 8.38 -5.16 -16.52
N TYR A 464 8.52 -3.83 -16.57
CA TYR A 464 7.72 -2.92 -15.76
C TYR A 464 6.21 -3.12 -15.95
N GLN A 465 5.73 -3.27 -17.19
CA GLN A 465 4.30 -3.49 -17.46
C GLN A 465 3.81 -4.86 -16.96
N THR A 466 4.61 -5.92 -17.10
CA THR A 466 4.31 -7.26 -16.62
C THR A 466 4.16 -7.30 -15.09
N PHE A 467 5.08 -6.68 -14.36
CA PHE A 467 5.18 -6.86 -12.90
C PHE A 467 4.43 -5.80 -12.07
N MET A 468 4.38 -4.54 -12.52
CA MET A 468 3.77 -3.42 -11.75
C MET A 468 2.32 -3.68 -11.34
N GLY A 469 1.56 -4.45 -12.13
CA GLY A 469 0.14 -4.72 -11.89
C GLY A 469 -0.17 -5.53 -10.62
N GLY A 470 0.82 -6.10 -9.93
CA GLY A 470 0.61 -7.01 -8.80
C GLY A 470 -0.27 -6.46 -7.65
N VAL A 471 -0.17 -5.15 -7.35
CA VAL A 471 -1.01 -4.51 -6.31
C VAL A 471 -2.41 -4.19 -6.84
N ASP A 472 -2.54 -3.65 -8.04
CA ASP A 472 -3.86 -3.32 -8.63
C ASP A 472 -4.69 -4.59 -8.92
N VAL A 473 -4.05 -5.72 -9.28
CA VAL A 473 -4.74 -7.03 -9.40
C VAL A 473 -5.31 -7.47 -8.06
N HIS A 474 -4.56 -7.33 -6.96
CA HIS A 474 -5.03 -7.64 -5.61
C HIS A 474 -6.15 -6.69 -5.15
N ASP A 475 -5.99 -5.38 -5.34
CA ASP A 475 -7.01 -4.35 -5.04
C ASP A 475 -8.28 -4.54 -5.89
N GLN A 476 -8.15 -5.05 -7.11
CA GLN A 476 -9.29 -5.43 -7.96
C GLN A 476 -9.99 -6.70 -7.45
N LEU A 477 -9.26 -7.79 -7.19
CA LEU A 477 -9.83 -9.06 -6.72
C LEU A 477 -10.67 -8.87 -5.45
N ARG A 478 -10.12 -8.19 -4.44
CA ARG A 478 -10.83 -7.92 -3.18
C ARG A 478 -12.04 -6.98 -3.31
N LEU A 479 -12.10 -6.16 -4.37
CA LEU A 479 -13.19 -5.20 -4.64
C LEU A 479 -14.18 -5.70 -5.71
N GLN A 480 -14.02 -6.92 -6.22
CA GLN A 480 -14.92 -7.53 -7.20
C GLN A 480 -16.30 -7.89 -6.59
N ARG A 481 -17.08 -8.65 -7.38
CA ARG A 481 -18.49 -9.02 -7.17
C ARG A 481 -18.85 -9.64 -5.80
N TYR A 482 -17.87 -9.96 -4.96
CA TYR A 482 -18.04 -10.66 -3.67
C TYR A 482 -17.37 -9.96 -2.47
N SER A 483 -17.01 -8.67 -2.55
CA SER A 483 -16.44 -7.91 -1.41
C SER A 483 -17.40 -7.77 -0.23
N LEU A 484 -17.00 -8.30 0.93
CA LEU A 484 -17.68 -8.12 2.22
C LEU A 484 -17.85 -6.63 2.54
N GLN A 485 -16.79 -5.83 2.34
CA GLN A 485 -16.74 -4.39 2.65
C GLN A 485 -17.73 -3.56 1.81
N LEU A 486 -18.03 -3.98 0.58
CA LEU A 486 -18.98 -3.28 -0.29
C LEU A 486 -20.44 -3.66 0.01
N PHE A 487 -20.73 -4.95 0.30
CA PHE A 487 -22.09 -5.42 0.58
C PHE A 487 -22.57 -5.20 2.00
N LEU A 488 -21.67 -5.05 2.98
CA LEU A 488 -22.01 -4.88 4.39
C LEU A 488 -21.37 -3.63 5.00
N LYS A 489 -22.22 -2.75 5.56
CA LYS A 489 -21.82 -1.42 6.05
C LYS A 489 -22.20 -1.22 7.50
N TYR A 490 -21.20 -1.06 8.35
CA TYR A 490 -21.37 -0.77 9.77
C TYR A 490 -21.35 0.73 10.06
N LYS A 491 -22.17 1.18 11.02
CA LYS A 491 -22.13 2.55 11.56
C LYS A 491 -20.80 2.87 12.27
N LYS A 492 -20.14 1.84 12.85
CA LYS A 492 -18.81 1.93 13.46
C LYS A 492 -17.75 1.66 12.40
N TYR A 493 -16.96 2.69 12.03
CA TYR A 493 -15.99 2.63 10.93
C TYR A 493 -15.07 1.40 10.97
N TYR A 494 -14.55 1.05 12.16
CA TYR A 494 -13.59 -0.04 12.32
C TYR A 494 -14.18 -1.41 11.94
N LYS A 495 -15.50 -1.61 12.09
CA LYS A 495 -16.15 -2.85 11.65
C LYS A 495 -16.28 -2.94 10.12
N THR A 496 -16.43 -1.81 9.43
CA THR A 496 -16.41 -1.76 7.96
C THR A 496 -14.98 -1.91 7.42
N LEU A 497 -13.97 -1.40 8.12
CA LEU A 497 -12.56 -1.66 7.78
C LEU A 497 -12.17 -3.11 8.05
N PHE A 498 -12.64 -3.73 9.13
CA PHE A 498 -12.46 -5.16 9.41
C PHE A 498 -12.95 -6.05 8.25
N LEU A 499 -14.11 -5.75 7.66
CA LEU A 499 -14.57 -6.45 6.45
C LEU A 499 -13.61 -6.29 5.27
N GLY A 500 -12.98 -5.12 5.13
CA GLY A 500 -11.94 -4.89 4.13
C GLY A 500 -10.62 -5.61 4.42
N PHE A 501 -10.33 -5.93 5.69
CA PHE A 501 -9.21 -6.79 6.08
C PHE A 501 -9.52 -8.28 5.90
N LEU A 502 -10.78 -8.70 6.06
CA LEU A 502 -11.23 -10.03 5.63
C LEU A 502 -11.14 -10.16 4.09
N ASP A 503 -11.56 -9.15 3.34
CA ASP A 503 -11.46 -9.11 1.87
C ASP A 503 -10.00 -9.15 1.35
N LEU A 504 -8.98 -8.93 2.18
CA LEU A 504 -7.56 -9.10 1.80
C LEU A 504 -7.05 -10.54 1.99
N ALA A 505 -7.76 -11.35 2.80
CA ALA A 505 -7.35 -12.69 3.24
C ALA A 505 -8.22 -13.82 2.65
N ILE A 506 -9.09 -13.46 1.69
CA ILE A 506 -9.99 -14.31 0.92
C ILE A 506 -9.61 -14.18 -0.55
#